data_AF-A0A840R4I8-F1
#
_entry.id   AF-A0A840R4I8-F1
#
_cell.length_a   1.000
_cell.length_b   1.000
_cell.length_c   1.000
_cell.angle_alpha   90.00
_cell.angle_beta   90.00
_cell.angle_gamma   90.00
#
_symmetry.space_group_name_H-M   'P 1'
#
loop_
_entity.id
_entity.type
_entity.pdbx_description
1 polymer ?
#
loop_
_entity_poly.entity_id
_entity_poly.type
_entity_poly.pdbx_seq_one_letter_code
_entity_poly.pdbx_strand_id
1 'polypeptide(L)'
;MFINRLSVKRHLLLLIAIAVASVYTPLLQAKESPKFDPGLAPFNVMVDKKPLRTSTNMRTVMPGHAVSIQFKQQKLGEYSASLGGQNLKLSAAGHLTWTAPAKPGYYPIHLVRNKDKAQIALQMFVLRPANQIINGKLNGYQIGNYPSALKGLDTYQPPKGFIEVTPELENLFVSPHFKLGQFLCKQQGGYPKYLLLHTGLLEKLEMLLRTVNAKGIRADSFVVMSGYRTPYYNKAIGNVTNSRHIYGGAADIFIDVNPVNDYMDDINHDGAANIKDAEYLYAIADKLVSHSKHPELMGGVGLYDKNSAHGPFVHVDVRGTPARWGHK
;
A
#
# COMPACT_ATOMS: atom_id res chain seq x y z
N MET A 1 -9.92 60.62 -75.51
CA MET A 1 -10.73 61.70 -74.89
C MET A 1 -10.19 61.91 -73.48
N PHE A 2 -9.67 63.11 -73.19
CA PHE A 2 -9.16 63.66 -71.91
C PHE A 2 -7.97 62.93 -71.22
N ILE A 3 -6.72 63.39 -71.41
CA ILE A 3 -5.96 64.45 -70.69
C ILE A 3 -5.51 64.07 -69.27
N ASN A 4 -4.24 63.65 -69.16
CA ASN A 4 -3.12 64.27 -68.43
C ASN A 4 -3.31 64.92 -67.03
N ARG A 5 -2.29 64.65 -66.19
CA ARG A 5 -1.66 65.50 -65.14
C ARG A 5 -2.17 65.45 -63.67
N LEU A 6 -1.29 64.88 -62.83
CA LEU A 6 -0.51 65.54 -61.76
C LEU A 6 -1.23 66.35 -60.64
N SER A 7 -0.86 66.00 -59.40
CA SER A 7 -0.24 66.91 -58.39
C SER A 7 -1.03 67.30 -57.10
N VAL A 8 -0.52 66.77 -55.98
CA VAL A 8 -0.09 67.47 -54.72
C VAL A 8 -1.12 67.94 -53.66
N LYS A 9 -0.96 67.30 -52.47
CA LYS A 9 -1.01 67.73 -51.05
C LYS A 9 -2.14 68.64 -50.51
N ARG A 10 -2.79 68.17 -49.42
CA ARG A 10 -2.93 68.84 -48.08
C ARG A 10 -3.76 67.92 -47.12
N HIS A 11 -3.11 67.29 -46.13
CA HIS A 11 -3.19 67.60 -44.68
C HIS A 11 -4.57 67.41 -44.01
N LEU A 12 -4.73 66.35 -43.21
CA LEU A 12 -5.29 66.44 -41.85
C LEU A 12 -4.83 65.24 -40.99
N LEU A 13 -4.30 65.53 -39.81
CA LEU A 13 -3.96 64.57 -38.76
C LEU A 13 -5.22 63.87 -38.24
N LEU A 14 -5.14 62.57 -37.96
CA LEU A 14 -5.72 62.03 -36.73
C LEU A 14 -4.91 60.81 -36.25
N LEU A 15 -4.30 61.00 -35.08
CA LEU A 15 -3.73 59.97 -34.22
C LEU A 15 -4.83 58.96 -33.82
N ILE A 16 -4.63 57.67 -34.07
CA ILE A 16 -5.14 56.62 -33.18
C ILE A 16 -3.98 55.67 -32.90
N ALA A 17 -3.60 55.65 -31.64
CA ALA A 17 -2.52 54.86 -31.08
C ALA A 17 -2.77 53.36 -31.29
N ILE A 18 -1.70 52.66 -31.67
CA ILE A 18 -1.62 51.21 -31.65
C ILE A 18 -1.65 50.78 -30.18
N ALA A 19 -2.80 50.30 -29.71
CA ALA A 19 -2.86 49.53 -28.47
C ALA A 19 -2.52 48.07 -28.80
N VAL A 20 -1.24 47.74 -28.74
CA VAL A 20 -0.82 46.33 -28.60
C VAL A 20 -1.27 45.89 -27.22
N ALA A 21 -2.48 45.33 -27.12
CA ALA A 21 -2.89 44.58 -25.95
C ALA A 21 -2.07 43.28 -25.96
N SER A 22 -0.88 43.34 -25.36
CA SER A 22 -0.11 42.18 -24.96
C SER A 22 -0.98 41.38 -24.00
N VAL A 23 -1.58 40.31 -24.51
CA VAL A 23 -2.25 39.28 -23.70
C VAL A 23 -1.16 38.61 -22.87
N TYR A 24 -0.90 39.16 -21.68
CA TYR A 24 -0.24 38.42 -20.61
C TYR A 24 -1.24 37.38 -20.11
N THR A 25 -1.37 36.27 -20.84
CA THR A 25 -1.81 35.02 -20.21
C THR A 25 -0.68 34.61 -19.28
N PRO A 26 -0.87 34.61 -17.95
CA PRO A 26 0.09 33.95 -17.09
C PRO A 26 0.12 32.49 -17.55
N LEU A 27 1.29 32.03 -18.02
CA LEU A 27 1.58 30.61 -18.11
C LEU A 27 1.23 30.06 -16.73
N LEU A 28 0.14 29.30 -16.65
CA LEU A 28 -0.13 28.40 -15.55
C LEU A 28 1.10 27.50 -15.49
N GLN A 29 2.03 27.84 -14.62
CA GLN A 29 3.17 27.02 -14.31
C GLN A 29 2.55 25.73 -13.79
N ALA A 30 2.56 24.68 -14.62
CA ALA A 30 2.06 23.37 -14.23
C ALA A 30 2.75 23.04 -12.92
N LYS A 31 1.97 22.98 -11.85
CA LYS A 31 2.49 22.66 -10.52
C LYS A 31 3.08 21.26 -10.67
N GLU A 32 4.40 21.16 -10.74
CA GLU A 32 5.07 19.86 -10.90
C GLU A 32 4.48 18.93 -9.84
N SER A 33 3.91 17.80 -10.28
CA SER A 33 3.41 16.81 -9.34
C SER A 33 4.56 16.43 -8.42
N PRO A 34 4.36 16.45 -7.10
CA PRO A 34 5.45 16.14 -6.18
C PRO A 34 6.04 14.78 -6.54
N LYS A 35 7.38 14.73 -6.55
CA LYS A 35 8.14 13.50 -6.79
C LYS A 35 7.70 12.45 -5.77
N PHE A 36 7.54 11.20 -6.22
CA PHE A 36 7.19 10.07 -5.36
C PHE A 36 8.23 9.91 -4.23
N ASP A 37 7.78 9.96 -2.99
CA ASP A 37 8.58 9.63 -1.81
C ASP A 37 8.42 8.14 -1.52
N PRO A 38 9.48 7.30 -1.61
CA PRO A 38 9.37 5.87 -1.34
C PRO A 38 9.12 5.53 0.13
N GLY A 39 9.13 6.50 1.06
CA GLY A 39 8.85 6.27 2.47
C GLY A 39 9.82 5.26 3.11
N LEU A 40 11.10 5.30 2.72
CA LEU A 40 12.12 4.36 3.23
C LEU A 40 12.42 4.63 4.71
N ALA A 41 12.80 3.57 5.44
CA ALA A 41 13.24 3.69 6.82
C ALA A 41 14.49 4.61 6.90
N PRO A 42 14.46 5.71 7.69
CA PRO A 42 15.58 6.66 7.75
C PRO A 42 16.77 6.15 8.59
N PHE A 43 16.63 5.00 9.24
CA PHE A 43 17.68 4.29 9.96
C PHE A 43 17.37 2.79 10.04
N ASN A 44 18.41 1.99 10.24
CA ASN A 44 18.27 0.54 10.40
C ASN A 44 17.78 0.19 11.81
N VAL A 45 16.74 -0.63 11.87
CA VAL A 45 16.24 -1.26 13.10
C VAL A 45 15.70 -2.64 12.74
N MET A 46 15.94 -3.60 13.62
CA MET A 46 15.46 -4.97 13.48
C MET A 46 14.33 -5.21 14.48
N VAL A 47 13.24 -5.81 14.03
CA VAL A 47 12.14 -6.31 14.86
C VAL A 47 12.03 -7.81 14.65
N ASP A 48 12.21 -8.60 15.71
CA ASP A 48 12.25 -10.07 15.67
C ASP A 48 13.14 -10.60 14.55
N LYS A 49 14.37 -10.06 14.47
CA LYS A 49 15.39 -10.40 13.47
C LYS A 49 14.99 -10.07 12.01
N LYS A 50 13.94 -9.30 11.78
CA LYS A 50 13.55 -8.78 10.46
C LYS A 50 13.76 -7.26 10.40
N PRO A 51 14.35 -6.72 9.32
CA PRO A 51 14.55 -5.27 9.20
C PRO A 51 13.20 -4.55 9.02
N LEU A 52 13.12 -3.32 9.53
CA LEU A 52 12.10 -2.36 9.09
C LEU A 52 12.63 -1.64 7.85
N ARG A 53 11.90 -1.73 6.73
CA ARG A 53 12.37 -1.22 5.43
C ARG A 53 11.80 0.16 5.09
N THR A 54 10.67 0.50 5.69
CA THR A 54 9.92 1.74 5.45
C THR A 54 9.83 2.60 6.72
N SER A 55 9.39 3.85 6.60
CA SER A 55 9.17 4.77 7.73
C SER A 55 7.92 4.41 8.54
N THR A 56 6.94 3.74 7.94
CA THR A 56 5.78 3.14 8.61
C THR A 56 5.79 1.64 8.41
N ASN A 57 5.67 0.85 9.47
CA ASN A 57 5.66 -0.62 9.39
C ASN A 57 4.59 -1.19 10.29
N MET A 58 3.97 -2.28 9.86
CA MET A 58 3.09 -3.09 10.70
C MET A 58 3.77 -4.36 11.18
N ARG A 59 3.52 -4.72 12.44
CA ARG A 59 3.82 -6.05 13.01
C ARG A 59 2.65 -6.53 13.85
N THR A 60 2.52 -7.84 13.94
CA THR A 60 1.49 -8.51 14.75
C THR A 60 2.15 -9.39 15.80
N VAL A 61 1.50 -9.54 16.95
CA VAL A 61 1.98 -10.37 18.04
C VAL A 61 0.79 -10.95 18.80
N MET A 62 0.93 -12.17 19.31
CA MET A 62 -0.09 -12.77 20.18
C MET A 62 -0.02 -12.16 21.59
N PRO A 63 -1.14 -12.08 22.33
CA PRO A 63 -1.14 -11.61 23.71
C PRO A 63 -0.06 -12.30 24.57
N GLY A 64 0.62 -11.53 25.43
CA GLY A 64 1.66 -12.01 26.35
C GLY A 64 3.01 -12.37 25.70
N HIS A 65 3.12 -12.35 24.37
CA HIS A 65 4.39 -12.65 23.69
C HIS A 65 5.29 -11.42 23.64
N ALA A 66 6.60 -11.66 23.69
CA ALA A 66 7.61 -10.62 23.60
C ALA A 66 8.00 -10.32 22.15
N VAL A 67 8.29 -9.05 21.87
CA VAL A 67 8.83 -8.53 20.61
C VAL A 67 10.19 -7.91 20.89
N SER A 68 11.20 -8.36 20.15
CA SER A 68 12.57 -7.84 20.27
C SER A 68 12.79 -6.74 19.25
N ILE A 69 13.19 -5.55 19.72
CA ILE A 69 13.56 -4.39 18.89
C ILE A 69 15.04 -4.10 19.10
N GLN A 70 15.81 -4.04 18.02
CA GLN A 70 17.26 -3.89 18.07
C GLN A 70 17.74 -2.78 17.14
N PHE A 71 18.44 -1.81 17.71
CA PHE A 71 19.11 -0.74 16.98
C PHE A 71 20.60 -1.04 16.87
N LYS A 72 21.23 -0.62 15.78
CA LYS A 72 22.69 -0.61 15.67
C LYS A 72 23.24 0.68 16.28
N GLN A 73 23.22 0.79 17.61
CA GLN A 73 23.71 1.97 18.30
C GLN A 73 25.19 1.87 18.66
N GLN A 74 25.90 3.00 18.64
CA GLN A 74 27.29 3.10 19.07
C GLN A 74 27.42 3.82 20.41
N LYS A 75 26.44 4.65 20.77
CA LYS A 75 26.43 5.44 22.00
C LYS A 75 25.06 5.33 22.69
N LEU A 76 25.07 5.33 24.01
CA LEU A 76 23.85 5.38 24.80
C LEU A 76 23.04 6.65 24.45
N GLY A 77 21.74 6.50 24.26
CA GLY A 77 20.86 7.62 23.92
C GLY A 77 20.90 8.05 22.46
N GLU A 78 21.55 7.30 21.57
CA GLU A 78 21.47 7.54 20.12
C GLU A 78 20.04 7.39 19.58
N TYR A 79 19.29 6.44 20.17
CA TYR A 79 17.91 6.16 19.83
C TYR A 79 17.00 6.26 21.06
N SER A 80 15.73 6.54 20.81
CA SER A 80 14.66 6.43 21.79
C SER A 80 13.48 5.66 21.19
N ALA A 81 12.69 5.05 22.07
CA ALA A 81 11.46 4.36 21.70
C ALA A 81 10.36 4.76 22.70
N SER A 82 9.14 4.97 22.23
CA SER A 82 8.00 5.28 23.10
C SER A 82 6.72 4.59 22.64
N LEU A 83 5.84 4.29 23.60
CA LEU A 83 4.53 3.70 23.39
C LEU A 83 3.50 4.57 24.11
N GLY A 84 2.56 5.17 23.37
CA GLY A 84 1.54 6.05 23.97
C GLY A 84 2.14 7.21 24.77
N GLY A 85 3.27 7.77 24.31
CA GLY A 85 4.00 8.85 24.99
C GLY A 85 4.91 8.38 26.14
N GLN A 86 4.84 7.12 26.56
CA GLN A 86 5.71 6.56 27.59
C GLN A 86 7.00 6.03 26.97
N ASN A 87 8.15 6.43 27.53
CA ASN A 87 9.45 5.95 27.05
C ASN A 87 9.64 4.47 27.37
N LEU A 88 10.05 3.71 26.36
CA LEU A 88 10.44 2.31 26.48
C LEU A 88 11.93 2.24 26.83
N LYS A 89 12.28 1.37 27.77
CA LYS A 89 13.66 1.22 28.24
C LYS A 89 14.53 0.54 27.20
N LEU A 90 15.50 1.28 26.67
CA LEU A 90 16.53 0.75 25.78
C LEU A 90 17.78 0.40 26.59
N SER A 91 18.36 -0.78 26.34
CA SER A 91 19.65 -1.16 26.92
C SER A 91 20.80 -0.36 26.31
N ALA A 92 21.98 -0.40 26.95
CA ALA A 92 23.21 0.20 26.43
C ALA A 92 23.67 -0.38 25.09
N ALA A 93 23.21 -1.59 24.73
CA ALA A 93 23.49 -2.23 23.44
C ALA A 93 22.42 -1.92 22.35
N GLY A 94 21.37 -1.16 22.67
CA GLY A 94 20.34 -0.77 21.70
C GLY A 94 19.24 -1.82 21.58
N HIS A 95 19.11 -2.69 22.58
CA HIS A 95 18.08 -3.71 22.61
C HIS A 95 16.94 -3.27 23.53
N LEU A 96 15.72 -3.45 23.04
CA LEU A 96 14.47 -3.28 23.75
C LEU A 96 13.65 -4.56 23.58
N THR A 97 13.02 -5.01 24.65
CA THR A 97 12.00 -6.07 24.61
C THR A 97 10.69 -5.47 25.07
N TRP A 98 9.67 -5.56 24.22
CA TRP A 98 8.31 -5.15 24.56
C TRP A 98 7.42 -6.39 24.63
N THR A 99 6.74 -6.58 25.76
CA THR A 99 5.79 -7.68 25.95
C THR A 99 4.39 -7.20 25.61
N ALA A 100 3.73 -7.89 24.67
CA ALA A 100 2.37 -7.61 24.29
C ALA A 100 1.42 -7.74 25.48
N PRO A 101 0.56 -6.74 25.77
CA PRO A 101 -0.44 -6.87 26.82
C PRO A 101 -1.45 -7.99 26.52
N ALA A 102 -2.20 -8.40 27.55
CA ALA A 102 -3.25 -9.41 27.41
C ALA A 102 -4.41 -8.94 26.52
N LYS A 103 -4.67 -7.62 26.49
CA LYS A 103 -5.75 -7.01 25.72
C LYS A 103 -5.37 -6.92 24.23
N PRO A 104 -6.15 -7.52 23.31
CA PRO A 104 -5.99 -7.28 21.88
C PRO A 104 -6.23 -5.82 21.51
N GLY A 105 -5.57 -5.36 20.45
CA GLY A 105 -5.72 -3.99 19.96
C GLY A 105 -4.48 -3.43 19.29
N TYR A 106 -4.50 -2.12 19.07
CA TYR A 106 -3.44 -1.34 18.42
C TYR A 106 -2.56 -0.62 19.45
N TYR A 107 -1.24 -0.74 19.29
CA TYR A 107 -0.21 -0.31 20.23
C TYR A 107 0.94 0.37 19.46
N PRO A 108 0.84 1.67 19.12
CA PRO A 108 1.88 2.34 18.33
C PRO A 108 3.18 2.49 19.11
N ILE A 109 4.27 2.00 18.53
CA ILE A 109 5.63 2.25 19.01
C ILE A 109 6.29 3.27 18.09
N HIS A 110 6.72 4.40 18.64
CA HIS A 110 7.50 5.41 17.93
C HIS A 110 8.98 5.16 18.18
N LEU A 111 9.76 5.02 17.11
CA LEU A 111 11.21 4.84 17.19
C LEU A 111 11.86 6.11 16.64
N VAL A 112 12.82 6.68 17.37
CA VAL A 112 13.44 7.96 17.02
C VAL A 112 14.96 7.85 17.07
N ARG A 113 15.64 8.36 16.04
CA ARG A 113 17.07 8.65 16.09
C ARG A 113 17.26 10.07 16.62
N ASN A 114 17.90 10.22 17.78
CA ASN A 114 17.83 11.45 18.56
C ASN A 114 18.61 12.63 17.94
N LYS A 115 19.63 12.34 17.11
CA LYS A 115 20.52 13.35 16.51
C LYS A 115 19.82 14.27 15.50
N ASP A 116 18.90 13.72 14.72
CA ASP A 116 18.23 14.39 13.59
C ASP A 116 16.71 14.27 13.66
N LYS A 117 16.19 13.69 14.74
CA LYS A 117 14.76 13.46 14.97
C LYS A 117 14.08 12.63 13.88
N ALA A 118 14.85 11.87 13.10
CA ALA A 118 14.30 10.92 12.15
C ALA A 118 13.47 9.85 12.89
N GLN A 119 12.34 9.46 12.30
CA GLN A 119 11.35 8.60 12.97
C GLN A 119 10.97 7.38 12.14
N ILE A 120 10.61 6.31 12.83
CA ILE A 120 9.88 5.16 12.29
C ILE A 120 8.64 4.94 13.15
N ALA A 121 7.47 4.87 12.51
CA ALA A 121 6.21 4.45 13.12
C ALA A 121 6.09 2.93 13.01
N LEU A 122 6.12 2.24 14.14
CA LEU A 122 5.91 0.80 14.23
C LEU A 122 4.49 0.53 14.77
N GLN A 123 3.58 0.17 13.87
CA GLN A 123 2.21 -0.19 14.18
C GLN A 123 2.16 -1.62 14.72
N MET A 124 2.16 -1.77 16.05
CA MET A 124 1.98 -3.08 16.68
C MET A 124 0.50 -3.40 16.85
N PHE A 125 0.11 -4.59 16.43
CA PHE A 125 -1.21 -5.14 16.69
C PHE A 125 -1.10 -6.38 17.58
N VAL A 126 -1.72 -6.32 18.75
CA VAL A 126 -1.94 -7.48 19.59
C VAL A 126 -3.18 -8.21 19.08
N LEU A 127 -2.98 -9.45 18.63
CA LEU A 127 -4.00 -10.21 17.93
C LEU A 127 -5.13 -10.68 18.86
N ARG A 128 -6.36 -10.68 18.33
CA ARG A 128 -7.51 -11.38 18.90
C ARG A 128 -7.33 -12.89 18.64
N PRO A 129 -7.19 -13.75 19.67
CA PRO A 129 -6.90 -15.17 19.47
C PRO A 129 -7.98 -15.92 18.65
N ALA A 130 -7.55 -16.78 17.74
CA ALA A 130 -8.46 -17.54 16.87
C ALA A 130 -9.26 -18.62 17.61
N ASN A 131 -8.78 -19.08 18.78
CA ASN A 131 -9.51 -20.01 19.65
C ASN A 131 -10.75 -19.40 20.31
N GLN A 132 -11.01 -18.10 20.13
CA GLN A 132 -12.23 -17.42 20.54
C GLN A 132 -13.32 -17.47 19.46
N ILE A 133 -13.05 -18.11 18.31
CA ILE A 133 -14.07 -18.36 17.30
C ILE A 133 -15.04 -19.41 17.82
N ILE A 134 -16.32 -19.05 17.91
CA ILE A 134 -17.41 -19.94 18.30
C ILE A 134 -18.41 -19.99 17.14
N ASN A 135 -18.73 -21.20 16.67
CA ASN A 135 -19.64 -21.41 15.54
C ASN A 135 -19.28 -20.58 14.28
N GLY A 136 -17.97 -20.49 13.98
CA GLY A 136 -17.46 -19.75 12.82
C GLY A 136 -17.52 -18.23 12.95
N LYS A 137 -17.81 -17.68 14.14
CA LYS A 137 -17.87 -16.24 14.41
C LYS A 137 -16.86 -15.83 15.47
N LEU A 138 -16.25 -14.65 15.29
CA LEU A 138 -15.40 -13.99 16.28
C LEU A 138 -16.11 -12.71 16.71
N ASN A 139 -16.56 -12.62 17.96
CA ASN A 139 -17.38 -11.50 18.47
C ASN A 139 -18.54 -11.13 17.54
N GLY A 140 -19.24 -12.13 16.99
CA GLY A 140 -20.37 -11.95 16.07
C GLY A 140 -19.98 -11.75 14.60
N TYR A 141 -18.74 -11.39 14.28
CA TYR A 141 -18.26 -11.25 12.91
C TYR A 141 -18.01 -12.62 12.26
N GLN A 142 -18.58 -12.85 11.09
CA GLN A 142 -18.51 -14.15 10.41
C GLN A 142 -17.12 -14.39 9.81
N ILE A 143 -16.37 -15.35 10.37
CA ILE A 143 -15.08 -15.79 9.82
C ILE A 143 -15.28 -17.01 8.92
N GLY A 144 -16.08 -17.98 9.36
CA GLY A 144 -16.15 -19.30 8.75
C GLY A 144 -15.00 -20.21 9.18
N ASN A 145 -14.75 -21.25 8.38
CA ASN A 145 -13.78 -22.29 8.73
C ASN A 145 -12.58 -22.24 7.78
N TYR A 146 -11.38 -22.18 8.35
CA TYR A 146 -10.15 -22.33 7.60
C TYR A 146 -10.00 -23.79 7.14
N PRO A 147 -9.51 -24.04 5.92
CA PRO A 147 -9.17 -25.40 5.51
C PRO A 147 -7.95 -25.89 6.29
N SER A 148 -7.71 -27.20 6.24
CA SER A 148 -6.43 -27.77 6.66
C SER A 148 -5.30 -27.23 5.79
N ALA A 149 -4.09 -27.18 6.35
CA ALA A 149 -2.94 -26.65 5.64
C ALA A 149 -2.69 -27.40 4.33
N LEU A 150 -2.67 -26.66 3.22
CA LEU A 150 -2.43 -27.20 1.89
C LEU A 150 -1.08 -27.94 1.85
N LYS A 151 -1.12 -29.27 1.70
CA LYS A 151 0.07 -30.13 1.66
C LYS A 151 1.04 -29.92 2.85
N GLY A 152 0.52 -29.54 4.01
CA GLY A 152 1.32 -29.28 5.20
C GLY A 152 2.21 -28.02 5.13
N LEU A 153 2.01 -27.15 4.14
CA LEU A 153 2.80 -25.92 3.98
C LEU A 153 2.48 -24.91 5.08
N ASP A 154 3.52 -24.40 5.74
CA ASP A 154 3.40 -23.43 6.84
C ASP A 154 2.63 -22.16 6.41
N THR A 155 2.81 -21.70 5.17
CA THR A 155 2.11 -20.51 4.66
C THR A 155 0.60 -20.67 4.54
N TYR A 156 0.10 -21.91 4.60
CA TYR A 156 -1.33 -22.27 4.53
C TYR A 156 -1.89 -22.76 5.88
N GLN A 157 -1.14 -22.61 6.97
CA GLN A 157 -1.66 -22.92 8.30
C GLN A 157 -2.80 -21.95 8.67
N PRO A 158 -3.85 -22.44 9.35
CA PRO A 158 -4.84 -21.57 9.96
C PRO A 158 -4.18 -20.53 10.88
N PRO A 159 -4.70 -19.29 10.91
CA PRO A 159 -4.11 -18.22 11.70
C PRO A 159 -4.26 -18.47 13.19
N LYS A 160 -3.28 -18.03 13.97
CA LYS A 160 -3.34 -18.07 15.45
C LYS A 160 -4.24 -16.98 16.04
N GLY A 161 -4.47 -15.89 15.29
CA GLY A 161 -5.28 -14.77 15.71
C GLY A 161 -5.45 -13.73 14.60
N PHE A 162 -6.28 -12.74 14.87
CA PHE A 162 -6.71 -11.72 13.91
C PHE A 162 -6.42 -10.32 14.42
N ILE A 163 -6.17 -9.39 13.49
CA ILE A 163 -6.19 -7.96 13.81
C ILE A 163 -7.65 -7.56 14.04
N GLU A 164 -7.95 -7.01 15.21
CA GLU A 164 -9.23 -6.39 15.49
C GLU A 164 -9.24 -4.96 14.93
N VAL A 165 -10.22 -4.66 14.09
CA VAL A 165 -10.37 -3.35 13.45
C VAL A 165 -11.65 -2.70 13.93
N THR A 166 -11.49 -1.50 14.44
CA THR A 166 -12.56 -0.56 14.78
C THR A 166 -12.66 0.50 13.69
N PRO A 167 -13.75 1.30 13.65
CA PRO A 167 -13.91 2.36 12.64
C PRO A 167 -12.72 3.34 12.58
N GLU A 168 -12.13 3.64 13.74
CA GLU A 168 -11.03 4.61 13.86
C GLU A 168 -9.73 4.10 13.23
N LEU A 169 -9.58 2.79 13.10
CA LEU A 169 -8.37 2.15 12.56
C LEU A 169 -8.39 2.03 11.03
N GLU A 170 -9.49 2.29 10.35
CA GLU A 170 -9.57 2.09 8.90
C GLU A 170 -8.63 3.01 8.13
N ASN A 171 -8.47 4.25 8.61
CA ASN A 171 -7.61 5.26 8.01
C ASN A 171 -6.15 5.18 8.49
N LEU A 172 -5.81 4.22 9.35
CA LEU A 172 -4.47 4.04 9.87
C LEU A 172 -3.53 3.54 8.78
N PHE A 173 -2.44 4.27 8.53
CA PHE A 173 -1.34 3.81 7.69
C PHE A 173 -0.61 2.63 8.36
N VAL A 174 -0.54 1.51 7.66
CA VAL A 174 0.17 0.27 8.06
C VAL A 174 1.49 0.10 7.31
N SER A 175 1.66 0.89 6.25
CA SER A 175 2.92 1.18 5.55
C SER A 175 2.83 2.60 4.97
N PRO A 176 3.89 3.18 4.37
CA PRO A 176 3.86 4.57 3.90
C PRO A 176 2.69 4.91 2.98
N HIS A 177 2.30 3.98 2.10
CA HIS A 177 1.32 4.22 1.03
C HIS A 177 0.03 3.41 1.18
N PHE A 178 -0.10 2.60 2.23
CA PHE A 178 -1.28 1.74 2.42
C PHE A 178 -1.90 1.88 3.81
N LYS A 179 -3.23 1.97 3.81
CA LYS A 179 -4.09 2.06 4.99
C LYS A 179 -4.70 0.71 5.34
N LEU A 180 -4.93 0.45 6.61
CA LEU A 180 -5.49 -0.82 7.10
C LEU A 180 -6.84 -1.16 6.44
N GLY A 181 -7.70 -0.16 6.29
CA GLY A 181 -9.05 -0.30 5.74
C GLY A 181 -9.07 -0.81 4.28
N GLN A 182 -8.03 -0.52 3.50
CA GLN A 182 -7.90 -0.99 2.11
C GLN A 182 -7.86 -2.52 2.01
N PHE A 183 -7.47 -3.22 3.09
CA PHE A 183 -7.37 -4.67 3.10
C PHE A 183 -8.55 -5.37 3.77
N LEU A 184 -9.58 -4.64 4.23
CA LEU A 184 -10.72 -5.24 4.89
C LEU A 184 -11.54 -6.13 3.94
N CYS A 185 -12.12 -7.18 4.52
CA CYS A 185 -13.05 -8.02 3.79
C CYS A 185 -14.30 -7.24 3.41
N LYS A 186 -14.69 -7.31 2.12
CA LYS A 186 -15.89 -6.65 1.56
C LYS A 186 -17.22 -7.28 2.02
N GLN A 187 -17.18 -8.20 2.97
CA GLN A 187 -18.41 -8.77 3.53
C GLN A 187 -19.14 -7.71 4.35
N GLN A 188 -20.47 -7.73 4.27
CA GLN A 188 -21.32 -6.88 5.09
C GLN A 188 -21.19 -7.27 6.58
N GLY A 189 -21.34 -6.30 7.47
CA GLY A 189 -21.29 -6.50 8.92
C GLY A 189 -20.80 -5.26 9.68
N GLY A 190 -21.13 -5.21 10.96
CA GLY A 190 -20.68 -4.16 11.89
C GLY A 190 -19.25 -4.36 12.38
N TYR A 191 -18.80 -3.40 13.20
CA TYR A 191 -17.51 -3.47 13.90
C TYR A 191 -17.67 -4.16 15.27
N PRO A 192 -16.58 -4.75 15.81
CA PRO A 192 -15.27 -4.88 15.19
C PRO A 192 -15.25 -5.84 14.00
N LYS A 193 -14.46 -5.48 12.98
CA LYS A 193 -14.09 -6.40 11.88
C LYS A 193 -12.78 -7.08 12.23
N TYR A 194 -12.50 -8.20 11.58
CA TYR A 194 -11.28 -8.96 11.78
C TYR A 194 -10.59 -9.25 10.46
N LEU A 195 -9.29 -8.97 10.38
CA LEU A 195 -8.49 -9.32 9.20
C LEU A 195 -7.17 -9.99 9.55
N LEU A 196 -6.63 -10.69 8.56
CA LEU A 196 -5.22 -11.04 8.48
C LEU A 196 -4.55 -10.12 7.47
N LEU A 197 -3.36 -9.62 7.82
CA LEU A 197 -2.53 -8.88 6.88
C LEU A 197 -1.08 -9.33 7.08
N HIS A 198 -0.51 -9.92 6.03
CA HIS A 198 0.85 -10.41 6.07
C HIS A 198 1.81 -9.26 5.80
N THR A 199 2.77 -9.01 6.71
CA THR A 199 3.76 -7.92 6.54
C THR A 199 4.50 -8.01 5.19
N GLY A 200 4.84 -9.21 4.73
CA GLY A 200 5.48 -9.39 3.42
C GLY A 200 4.62 -8.92 2.24
N LEU A 201 3.28 -8.96 2.34
CA LEU A 201 2.42 -8.41 1.30
C LEU A 201 2.61 -6.89 1.22
N LEU A 202 2.59 -6.19 2.37
CA LEU A 202 2.83 -4.74 2.42
C LEU A 202 4.22 -4.39 1.87
N GLU A 203 5.26 -5.11 2.28
CA GLU A 203 6.62 -4.89 1.76
C GLU A 203 6.70 -5.10 0.24
N LYS A 204 6.00 -6.10 -0.30
CA LYS A 204 5.92 -6.34 -1.75
C LYS A 204 5.19 -5.21 -2.47
N LEU A 205 4.07 -4.73 -1.92
CA LEU A 205 3.28 -3.64 -2.51
C LEU A 205 4.05 -2.32 -2.53
N GLU A 206 4.73 -1.97 -1.43
CA GLU A 206 5.61 -0.79 -1.36
C GLU A 206 6.76 -0.88 -2.37
N MET A 207 7.37 -2.06 -2.49
CA MET A 207 8.42 -2.28 -3.48
C MET A 207 7.89 -2.18 -4.92
N LEU A 208 6.71 -2.72 -5.20
CA LEU A 208 6.06 -2.65 -6.50
C LEU A 208 5.71 -1.20 -6.86
N LEU A 209 5.09 -0.47 -5.94
CA LEU A 209 4.71 0.93 -6.13
C LEU A 209 5.93 1.81 -6.43
N ARG A 210 7.04 1.60 -5.72
CA ARG A 210 8.31 2.27 -6.00
C ARG A 210 8.83 1.94 -7.40
N THR A 211 8.76 0.68 -7.82
CA THR A 211 9.21 0.25 -9.16
C THR A 211 8.34 0.86 -10.27
N VAL A 212 7.03 0.91 -10.06
CA VAL A 212 6.05 1.54 -10.97
C VAL A 212 6.35 3.04 -11.13
N ASN A 213 6.55 3.76 -10.02
CA ASN A 213 6.91 5.18 -10.05
C ASN A 213 8.30 5.41 -10.69
N ALA A 214 9.27 4.53 -10.45
CA ALA A 214 10.58 4.60 -11.11
C ALA A 214 10.52 4.38 -12.63
N LYS A 215 9.42 3.79 -13.13
CA LYS A 215 9.13 3.63 -14.56
C LYS A 215 8.32 4.80 -15.16
N GLY A 216 8.07 5.86 -14.40
CA GLY A 216 7.36 7.05 -14.85
C GLY A 216 5.85 7.01 -14.64
N ILE A 217 5.29 5.93 -14.08
CA ILE A 217 3.86 5.84 -13.76
C ILE A 217 3.63 6.41 -12.36
N ARG A 218 3.13 7.64 -12.29
CA ARG A 218 2.92 8.33 -11.02
C ARG A 218 1.71 7.75 -10.27
N ALA A 219 1.95 7.16 -9.09
CA ALA A 219 0.89 6.71 -8.19
C ALA A 219 1.31 6.83 -6.72
N ASP A 220 0.42 7.29 -5.84
CA ASP A 220 0.65 7.39 -4.38
C ASP A 220 0.26 6.13 -3.61
N SER A 221 -0.54 5.27 -4.23
CA SER A 221 -0.98 3.98 -3.71
C SER A 221 -1.49 3.14 -4.88
N PHE A 222 -1.79 1.87 -4.62
CA PHE A 222 -2.68 1.11 -5.50
C PHE A 222 -4.09 1.18 -4.95
N VAL A 223 -5.08 1.16 -5.85
CA VAL A 223 -6.42 0.75 -5.43
C VAL A 223 -6.36 -0.73 -5.07
N VAL A 224 -6.67 -1.07 -3.82
CA VAL A 224 -6.79 -2.45 -3.36
C VAL A 224 -8.24 -2.88 -3.55
N MET A 225 -8.53 -3.45 -4.71
CA MET A 225 -9.87 -3.94 -5.04
C MET A 225 -10.28 -5.09 -4.12
N SER A 226 -9.34 -5.92 -3.70
CA SER A 226 -9.59 -7.00 -2.73
C SER A 226 -8.35 -7.33 -1.93
N GLY A 227 -8.42 -7.17 -0.61
CA GLY A 227 -7.38 -7.59 0.33
C GLY A 227 -7.74 -8.91 1.02
N TYR A 228 -7.84 -8.90 2.35
CA TYR A 228 -8.24 -10.08 3.10
C TYR A 228 -9.68 -10.50 2.80
N ARG A 229 -9.91 -11.81 2.77
CA ARG A 229 -11.25 -12.41 2.69
C ARG A 229 -11.43 -13.37 3.85
N THR A 230 -12.54 -13.30 4.57
CA THR A 230 -12.87 -14.39 5.50
C THR A 230 -13.09 -15.68 4.70
N PRO A 231 -12.81 -16.88 5.26
CA PRO A 231 -13.18 -18.14 4.60
C PRO A 231 -14.65 -18.20 4.21
N TYR A 232 -15.54 -17.67 5.05
CA TYR A 232 -16.97 -17.53 4.75
C TYR A 232 -17.21 -16.71 3.48
N TYR A 233 -16.68 -15.49 3.41
CA TYR A 233 -16.89 -14.60 2.28
C TYR A 233 -16.25 -15.16 1.00
N ASN A 234 -15.03 -15.70 1.10
CA ASN A 234 -14.34 -16.32 -0.03
C ASN A 234 -15.18 -17.44 -0.65
N LYS A 235 -15.80 -18.29 0.18
CA LYS A 235 -16.74 -19.33 -0.30
C LYS A 235 -18.00 -18.71 -0.91
N ALA A 236 -18.58 -17.69 -0.29
CA ALA A 236 -19.82 -17.05 -0.74
C ALA A 236 -19.69 -16.44 -2.15
N ILE A 237 -18.50 -15.98 -2.54
CA ILE A 237 -18.21 -15.46 -3.88
C ILE A 237 -17.63 -16.51 -4.84
N GLY A 238 -17.72 -17.82 -4.50
CA GLY A 238 -17.33 -18.91 -5.39
C GLY A 238 -15.82 -19.10 -5.60
N ASN A 239 -14.97 -18.51 -4.74
CA ASN A 239 -13.52 -18.63 -4.88
C ASN A 239 -12.97 -19.95 -4.31
N VAL A 240 -11.79 -20.34 -4.80
CA VAL A 240 -11.09 -21.56 -4.38
C VAL A 240 -10.77 -21.56 -2.89
N THR A 241 -10.83 -22.74 -2.26
CA THR A 241 -10.68 -22.94 -0.81
C THR A 241 -9.33 -22.48 -0.27
N ASN A 242 -8.24 -22.69 -1.03
CA ASN A 242 -6.88 -22.33 -0.63
C ASN A 242 -6.42 -20.99 -1.24
N SER A 243 -7.34 -20.06 -1.45
CA SER A 243 -7.01 -18.71 -1.91
C SER A 243 -6.04 -18.02 -0.96
N ARG A 244 -5.05 -17.28 -1.47
CA ARG A 244 -4.10 -16.54 -0.61
C ARG A 244 -4.74 -15.35 0.12
N HIS A 245 -5.90 -14.87 -0.34
CA HIS A 245 -6.65 -13.81 0.33
C HIS A 245 -7.12 -14.21 1.73
N ILE A 246 -7.47 -15.48 1.95
CA ILE A 246 -7.92 -15.93 3.29
C ILE A 246 -6.78 -15.98 4.30
N TYR A 247 -5.53 -15.94 3.85
CA TYR A 247 -4.36 -15.92 4.73
C TYR A 247 -3.76 -14.52 4.89
N GLY A 248 -4.44 -13.48 4.39
CA GLY A 248 -3.97 -12.08 4.44
C GLY A 248 -2.72 -11.80 3.60
N GLY A 249 -2.35 -12.72 2.71
CA GLY A 249 -1.11 -12.69 1.95
C GLY A 249 -1.28 -12.33 0.48
N ALA A 250 -2.46 -11.84 0.07
CA ALA A 250 -2.76 -11.44 -1.30
C ALA A 250 -3.52 -10.13 -1.39
N ALA A 251 -3.35 -9.44 -2.51
CA ALA A 251 -4.11 -8.27 -2.91
C ALA A 251 -4.41 -8.30 -4.41
N ASP A 252 -5.62 -7.89 -4.76
CA ASP A 252 -6.01 -7.57 -6.14
C ASP A 252 -5.92 -6.04 -6.30
N ILE A 253 -5.07 -5.58 -7.22
CA ILE A 253 -4.65 -4.17 -7.30
C ILE A 253 -4.74 -3.60 -8.71
N PHE A 254 -4.95 -2.28 -8.79
CA PHE A 254 -4.81 -1.48 -10.01
C PHE A 254 -4.38 -0.04 -9.70
N ILE A 255 -4.01 0.71 -10.74
CA ILE A 255 -3.64 2.13 -10.67
C ILE A 255 -4.81 2.93 -11.24
N ASP A 256 -5.30 3.90 -10.47
CA ASP A 256 -6.44 4.75 -10.80
C ASP A 256 -6.21 6.11 -10.12
N VAL A 257 -5.61 7.02 -10.89
CA VAL A 257 -5.06 8.29 -10.40
C VAL A 257 -5.63 9.46 -11.18
N ASN A 258 -5.74 9.34 -12.50
CA ASN A 258 -6.23 10.44 -13.33
C ASN A 258 -6.88 9.97 -14.64
N PRO A 259 -8.22 10.00 -14.73
CA PRO A 259 -9.18 10.39 -13.70
C PRO A 259 -9.41 9.28 -12.67
N VAL A 260 -9.66 9.63 -11.40
CA VAL A 260 -10.09 8.65 -10.39
C VAL A 260 -11.53 8.19 -10.69
N ASN A 261 -11.70 6.98 -11.22
CA ASN A 261 -13.00 6.49 -11.72
C ASN A 261 -13.29 5.00 -11.46
N ASP A 262 -12.57 4.37 -10.53
CA ASP A 262 -12.65 2.94 -10.19
C ASP A 262 -12.32 2.02 -11.38
N TYR A 263 -11.51 2.50 -12.32
CA TYR A 263 -11.04 1.76 -13.48
C TYR A 263 -9.54 1.99 -13.68
N MET A 264 -8.83 0.99 -14.20
CA MET A 264 -7.37 1.10 -14.38
C MET A 264 -7.02 2.19 -15.40
N ASP A 265 -6.09 3.07 -15.04
CA ASP A 265 -5.53 4.09 -15.94
C ASP A 265 -4.80 3.46 -17.15
N ASP A 266 -4.67 4.23 -18.23
CA ASP A 266 -3.76 3.94 -19.36
C ASP A 266 -2.30 4.14 -18.92
N ILE A 267 -1.75 3.13 -18.24
CA ILE A 267 -0.39 3.16 -17.68
C ILE A 267 0.67 2.69 -18.67
N ASN A 268 0.25 2.08 -19.79
CA ASN A 268 1.16 1.72 -20.88
C ASN A 268 1.29 2.82 -21.95
N HIS A 269 0.45 3.86 -21.88
CA HIS A 269 0.43 5.02 -22.76
C HIS A 269 0.10 4.70 -24.22
N ASP A 270 -0.77 3.70 -24.46
CA ASP A 270 -1.25 3.33 -25.80
C ASP A 270 -2.54 4.07 -26.23
N GLY A 271 -3.07 4.92 -25.35
CA GLY A 271 -4.26 5.73 -25.58
C GLY A 271 -5.57 5.06 -25.18
N ALA A 272 -5.54 3.85 -24.59
CA ALA A 272 -6.73 3.11 -24.23
C ALA A 272 -6.61 2.38 -22.88
N ALA A 273 -7.43 2.77 -21.91
CA ALA A 273 -7.56 2.06 -20.63
C ALA A 273 -8.20 0.66 -20.80
N ASN A 274 -7.38 -0.40 -20.83
CA ASN A 274 -7.83 -1.77 -21.12
C ASN A 274 -6.94 -2.86 -20.48
N ILE A 275 -7.14 -4.14 -20.84
CA ILE A 275 -6.38 -5.26 -20.25
C ILE A 275 -4.86 -5.14 -20.43
N LYS A 276 -4.39 -4.48 -21.49
CA LYS A 276 -2.96 -4.26 -21.74
C LYS A 276 -2.28 -3.42 -20.66
N ASP A 277 -3.03 -2.57 -19.96
CA ASP A 277 -2.53 -1.84 -18.79
C ASP A 277 -2.26 -2.80 -17.64
N ALA A 278 -3.19 -3.73 -17.40
CA ALA A 278 -3.01 -4.76 -16.40
C ALA A 278 -1.90 -5.74 -16.80
N GLU A 279 -1.72 -6.05 -18.08
CA GLU A 279 -0.57 -6.81 -18.59
C GLU A 279 0.75 -6.08 -18.32
N TYR A 280 0.79 -4.76 -18.50
CA TYR A 280 1.98 -3.97 -18.20
C TYR A 280 2.32 -4.00 -16.70
N LEU A 281 1.33 -3.79 -15.83
CA LEU A 281 1.53 -3.92 -14.38
C LEU A 281 1.91 -5.35 -13.96
N TYR A 282 1.29 -6.36 -14.59
CA TYR A 282 1.62 -7.77 -14.38
C TYR A 282 3.09 -8.06 -14.68
N ALA A 283 3.60 -7.59 -15.82
CA ALA A 283 4.99 -7.81 -16.23
C ALA A 283 5.98 -7.18 -15.24
N ILE A 284 5.63 -6.03 -14.66
CA ILE A 284 6.41 -5.39 -13.60
C ILE A 284 6.37 -6.25 -12.32
N ALA A 285 5.17 -6.70 -11.90
CA ALA A 285 4.98 -7.49 -10.68
C ALA A 285 5.63 -8.88 -10.75
N ASP A 286 5.59 -9.54 -11.91
CA ASP A 286 6.22 -10.85 -12.13
C ASP A 286 7.74 -10.79 -11.98
N LYS A 287 8.35 -9.80 -12.64
CA LYS A 287 9.80 -9.58 -12.61
C LYS A 287 10.29 -9.01 -11.28
N LEU A 288 9.38 -8.47 -10.45
CA LEU A 288 9.74 -7.74 -9.24
C LEU A 288 10.68 -8.53 -8.32
N VAL A 289 10.31 -9.77 -7.97
CA VAL A 289 11.08 -10.54 -6.99
C VAL A 289 12.37 -11.06 -7.58
N SER A 290 12.37 -11.55 -8.82
CA SER A 290 13.56 -12.08 -9.50
C SER A 290 14.64 -11.02 -9.74
N HIS A 291 14.26 -9.75 -9.89
CA HIS A 291 15.17 -8.61 -10.01
C HIS A 291 15.47 -7.94 -8.66
N SER A 292 14.91 -8.46 -7.57
CA SER A 292 15.16 -7.99 -6.20
C SER A 292 16.02 -8.99 -5.42
N LYS A 293 16.62 -8.53 -4.32
CA LYS A 293 17.28 -9.42 -3.34
C LYS A 293 16.32 -9.83 -2.21
N HIS A 294 15.03 -10.03 -2.53
CA HIS A 294 13.95 -10.28 -1.57
C HIS A 294 13.19 -11.59 -1.82
N PRO A 295 13.84 -12.77 -1.73
CA PRO A 295 13.17 -14.06 -1.93
C PRO A 295 12.02 -14.30 -0.94
N GLU A 296 12.03 -13.64 0.22
CA GLU A 296 10.94 -13.68 1.20
C GLU A 296 9.61 -13.10 0.70
N LEU A 297 9.64 -12.31 -0.38
CA LEU A 297 8.46 -11.68 -1.00
C LEU A 297 7.93 -12.48 -2.21
N MET A 298 8.49 -13.67 -2.45
CA MET A 298 8.09 -14.54 -3.54
C MET A 298 6.62 -14.96 -3.43
N GLY A 299 5.92 -14.97 -4.57
CA GLY A 299 4.55 -15.46 -4.63
C GLY A 299 3.95 -15.41 -6.03
N GLY A 300 2.62 -15.54 -6.07
CA GLY A 300 1.81 -15.52 -7.28
C GLY A 300 1.63 -14.13 -7.88
N VAL A 301 1.40 -14.12 -9.20
CA VAL A 301 0.95 -12.96 -9.97
C VAL A 301 -0.10 -13.45 -10.96
N GLY A 302 -1.27 -12.82 -10.98
CA GLY A 302 -2.40 -13.19 -11.82
C GLY A 302 -2.93 -11.99 -12.60
N LEU A 303 -3.24 -12.18 -13.88
CA LEU A 303 -3.89 -11.17 -14.72
C LEU A 303 -5.38 -11.45 -14.80
N TYR A 304 -6.20 -10.41 -14.65
CA TYR A 304 -7.65 -10.50 -14.75
C TYR A 304 -8.19 -9.40 -15.67
N ASP A 305 -9.00 -9.79 -16.64
CA ASP A 305 -9.74 -8.88 -17.51
C ASP A 305 -10.94 -8.27 -16.78
N LYS A 306 -11.52 -7.23 -17.36
CA LYS A 306 -12.76 -6.62 -16.89
C LYS A 306 -13.93 -7.60 -16.98
N ASN A 307 -14.93 -7.35 -16.16
CA ASN A 307 -16.25 -7.95 -16.29
C ASN A 307 -17.33 -6.90 -15.96
N SER A 308 -18.57 -7.34 -15.73
CA SER A 308 -19.67 -6.44 -15.39
C SER A 308 -19.54 -5.73 -14.04
N ALA A 309 -18.62 -6.17 -13.17
CA ALA A 309 -18.46 -5.67 -11.80
C ALA A 309 -17.21 -4.82 -11.59
N HIS A 310 -16.17 -4.97 -12.42
CA HIS A 310 -14.91 -4.25 -12.27
C HIS A 310 -14.11 -4.16 -13.57
N GLY A 311 -13.18 -3.20 -13.62
CA GLY A 311 -12.16 -3.09 -14.66
C GLY A 311 -11.07 -4.18 -14.57
N PRO A 312 -10.05 -4.12 -15.45
CA PRO A 312 -8.92 -5.05 -15.40
C PRO A 312 -8.05 -4.78 -14.16
N PHE A 313 -7.44 -5.83 -13.61
CA PHE A 313 -6.60 -5.71 -12.42
C PHE A 313 -5.52 -6.81 -12.36
N VAL A 314 -4.58 -6.64 -11.44
CA VAL A 314 -3.50 -7.60 -11.19
C VAL A 314 -3.60 -8.17 -9.79
N HIS A 315 -3.60 -9.48 -9.67
CA HIS A 315 -3.43 -10.18 -8.41
C HIS A 315 -1.95 -10.30 -8.06
N VAL A 316 -1.60 -10.04 -6.80
CA VAL A 316 -0.27 -10.32 -6.25
C VAL A 316 -0.37 -10.99 -4.88
N ASP A 317 0.51 -11.94 -4.60
CA ASP A 317 0.61 -12.54 -3.27
C ASP A 317 2.04 -12.87 -2.84
N VAL A 318 2.19 -13.32 -1.60
CA VAL A 318 3.45 -13.78 -0.99
C VAL A 318 3.37 -15.24 -0.52
N ARG A 319 2.88 -16.15 -1.38
CA ARG A 319 2.73 -17.59 -1.07
C ARG A 319 4.04 -18.37 -0.90
N GLY A 320 5.19 -17.74 -1.16
CA GLY A 320 6.52 -18.34 -1.03
C GLY A 320 6.97 -19.14 -2.26
N THR A 321 6.13 -19.27 -3.29
CA THR A 321 6.46 -19.96 -4.54
C THR A 321 5.89 -19.21 -5.74
N PRO A 322 6.54 -19.24 -6.93
CA PRO A 322 6.00 -18.63 -8.13
C PRO A 322 4.72 -19.34 -8.58
N ALA A 323 3.74 -18.56 -9.00
CA ALA A 323 2.53 -19.03 -9.67
C ALA A 323 2.05 -17.94 -10.63
N ARG A 324 1.76 -18.32 -11.88
CA ARG A 324 1.38 -17.39 -12.96
C ARG A 324 0.13 -17.88 -13.65
N TRP A 325 -0.83 -16.98 -13.85
CA TRP A 325 -2.06 -17.29 -14.57
C TRP A 325 -2.64 -16.02 -15.20
N GLY A 326 -3.57 -16.20 -16.13
CA GLY A 326 -4.25 -15.11 -16.83
C GLY A 326 -3.44 -14.47 -17.97
N HIS A 327 -2.11 -14.47 -17.87
CA HIS A 327 -1.21 -14.07 -18.95
C HIS A 327 -0.95 -15.28 -19.86
N LYS A 328 -1.32 -15.18 -21.14
CA LYS A 328 -0.96 -16.17 -22.18
C LYS A 328 0.40 -15.83 -22.79
#